data_AF-A0A9E1TSN3-F1
#
_entry.id   AF-A0A9E1TSN3-F1
#
_cell.length_a   1.000
_cell.length_b   1.000
_cell.length_c   1.000
_cell.angle_alpha   90.00
_cell.angle_beta   90.00
_cell.angle_gamma   90.00
#
_symmetry.space_group_name_H-M   'P 1'
#
loop_
_entity.id
_entity.type
_entity.pdbx_description
1 polymer ?
#
loop_
_entity_poly.entity_id
_entity_poly.type
_entity_poly.pdbx_seq_one_letter_code
_entity_poly.pdbx_strand_id
1 'polypeptide(L)'
;MEENLLADGPPSPPSHPLRGTIFLLLVAAVLLATFVRVPYFVFRPGSVQPLSTKVMITTGQRFNATGEIHFTTVRQDATVNGWEWLEARMKPSLTLIEEDRVLGGRSRDENRTFNMQLMRVSKSTAVAVALRYLGVDPFRATGVGLAEVGGPSTGLLTTDDVILTVDGAPVLMAMDLVEAIRDRGPGDVIDLEVEPVRGGASRTVSVVLGARDDDQTVGFMGVVPQTRWEDVEDLPIDVLVNTGRVGGNSAGL
;
A
#
# COMPACT_ATOMS: atom_id res chain seq x y z
N MET A 1 -82.01 32.08 57.13
CA MET A 1 -81.39 30.75 57.18
C MET A 1 -80.41 30.69 56.03
N GLU A 2 -79.14 30.65 56.40
CA GLU A 2 -77.99 30.37 55.54
C GLU A 2 -78.15 29.01 54.85
N GLU A 3 -77.57 28.86 53.65
CA GLU A 3 -76.62 27.77 53.42
C GLU A 3 -75.72 28.02 52.21
N ASN A 4 -74.45 28.24 52.54
CA ASN A 4 -73.18 27.89 51.89
C ASN A 4 -73.01 27.80 50.36
N LEU A 5 -72.11 28.68 49.91
CA LEU A 5 -71.14 28.47 48.83
C LEU A 5 -70.42 27.11 48.93
N LEU A 6 -70.33 26.39 47.81
CA LEU A 6 -69.13 25.64 47.46
C LEU A 6 -68.81 25.89 45.98
N ALA A 7 -67.62 26.43 45.75
CA ALA A 7 -67.06 26.73 44.45
C ALA A 7 -66.57 25.43 43.78
N ASP A 8 -67.09 25.14 42.59
CA ASP A 8 -66.44 24.19 41.68
C ASP A 8 -65.18 24.86 41.09
N GLY A 9 -64.02 24.42 41.55
CA GLY A 9 -62.74 24.79 40.95
C GLY A 9 -62.63 24.24 39.51
N PRO A 10 -61.90 24.90 38.61
CA PRO A 10 -61.79 24.44 37.23
C PRO A 10 -61.14 23.05 37.16
N PRO A 11 -61.54 22.20 36.20
CA PRO A 11 -61.00 20.85 36.08
C PRO A 11 -59.49 20.90 35.84
N SER A 12 -58.73 20.22 36.70
CA SER A 12 -57.30 20.01 36.52
C SER A 12 -57.04 19.38 35.15
N PRO A 13 -56.11 19.91 34.32
CA PRO A 13 -55.83 19.32 33.03
C PRO A 13 -55.31 17.88 33.23
N PRO A 14 -55.65 16.94 32.33
CA PRO A 14 -55.14 15.58 32.43
C PRO A 14 -53.62 15.63 32.37
N SER A 15 -52.97 15.30 33.49
CA SER A 15 -51.55 15.00 33.46
C SER A 15 -51.42 13.76 32.57
N HIS A 16 -50.68 13.88 31.48
CA HIS A 16 -50.22 12.72 30.72
C HIS A 16 -48.80 12.40 31.21
N PRO A 17 -48.61 11.90 32.45
CA PRO A 17 -47.27 11.64 32.99
C PRO A 17 -46.51 10.67 32.08
N LEU A 18 -47.22 9.74 31.43
CA LEU A 18 -46.67 8.83 30.44
C LEU A 18 -46.02 9.56 29.25
N ARG A 19 -46.63 10.62 28.72
CA ARG A 19 -46.07 11.37 27.59
C ARG A 19 -44.82 12.15 27.99
N GLY A 20 -44.82 12.73 29.19
CA GLY A 20 -43.65 13.41 29.76
C GLY A 20 -42.49 12.45 30.06
N THR A 21 -42.77 11.28 30.64
CA THR A 21 -41.77 10.23 30.90
C THR A 21 -41.19 9.65 29.62
N ILE A 22 -42.03 9.38 28.60
CA ILE A 22 -41.56 8.92 27.29
C ILE A 22 -40.65 9.98 26.64
N PHE A 23 -41.05 11.25 26.69
CA PHE A 23 -40.22 12.34 26.17
C PHE A 23 -38.89 12.46 26.91
N LEU A 24 -38.89 12.37 28.24
CA LEU A 24 -37.67 12.42 29.06
C LEU A 24 -36.74 11.23 28.78
N LEU A 25 -37.30 10.02 28.63
CA LEU A 25 -36.55 8.82 28.27
C LEU A 25 -35.96 8.93 26.85
N LEU A 26 -36.70 9.51 25.92
CA LEU A 26 -36.24 9.72 24.54
C LEU A 26 -35.10 10.75 24.51
N VAL A 27 -35.23 11.86 25.24
CA VAL A 27 -34.15 12.85 25.42
C VAL A 27 -32.93 12.21 26.10
N ALA A 28 -33.13 11.41 27.14
CA ALA A 28 -32.04 10.70 27.82
C ALA A 28 -31.35 9.69 26.89
N ALA A 29 -32.10 8.94 26.08
CA ALA A 29 -31.55 8.00 25.09
C ALA A 29 -30.77 8.72 23.98
N VAL A 30 -31.27 9.86 23.50
CA VAL A 30 -30.57 10.70 22.52
C VAL A 30 -29.26 11.24 23.10
N LEU A 31 -29.27 11.70 24.35
CA LEU A 31 -28.07 12.14 25.06
C LEU A 31 -27.09 10.99 25.27
N LEU A 32 -27.55 9.81 25.70
CA LEU A 32 -26.71 8.61 25.86
C LEU A 32 -26.08 8.14 24.55
N ALA A 33 -26.80 8.23 23.42
CA ALA A 33 -26.29 7.85 22.11
C ALA A 33 -25.04 8.65 21.67
N THR A 34 -24.82 9.84 22.23
CA THR A 34 -23.61 10.64 22.01
C THR A 34 -22.36 10.03 22.65
N PHE A 35 -22.51 9.27 23.73
CA PHE A 35 -21.41 8.66 24.47
C PHE A 35 -21.10 7.23 24.02
N VAL A 36 -22.05 6.54 23.38
CA VAL A 36 -21.86 5.18 22.86
C VAL A 36 -21.04 5.23 21.57
N ARG A 37 -19.89 4.57 21.56
CA ARG A 37 -19.04 4.37 20.38
C ARG A 37 -19.41 3.06 19.71
N VAL A 38 -19.57 3.09 18.40
CA VAL A 38 -19.80 1.87 17.60
C VAL A 38 -18.50 1.45 16.89
N PRO A 39 -18.26 0.14 16.68
CA PRO A 39 -17.04 -0.38 16.04
C PRO A 39 -17.10 -0.23 14.52
N TYR A 40 -17.27 1.00 14.05
CA TYR A 40 -17.36 1.35 12.63
C TYR A 40 -16.44 2.53 12.33
N PHE A 41 -15.96 2.57 11.09
CA PHE A 41 -15.43 3.77 10.47
C PHE A 41 -16.50 4.40 9.58
N VAL A 42 -16.51 5.73 9.54
CA VAL A 42 -17.27 6.50 8.56
C VAL A 42 -16.30 7.12 7.57
N PHE A 43 -16.53 6.86 6.29
CA PHE A 43 -15.84 7.49 5.17
C PHE A 43 -16.72 8.61 4.60
N ARG A 44 -16.13 9.79 4.44
CA ARG A 44 -16.80 11.01 3.95
C ARG A 44 -15.95 11.67 2.86
N PRO A 45 -16.55 12.38 1.89
CA PRO A 45 -15.82 13.19 0.93
C PRO A 45 -14.84 14.13 1.65
N GLY A 46 -13.59 14.14 1.19
CA GLY A 46 -12.54 15.00 1.70
C GLY A 46 -12.37 16.26 0.85
N SER A 47 -11.17 16.82 0.90
CA SER A 47 -10.81 18.00 0.11
C SER A 47 -10.54 17.66 -1.35
N VAL A 48 -10.73 18.67 -2.20
CA VAL A 48 -10.32 18.69 -3.61
C VAL A 48 -9.23 19.75 -3.74
N GLN A 49 -8.05 19.39 -4.23
CA GLN A 49 -6.90 20.29 -4.34
C GLN A 49 -6.26 20.17 -5.73
N PRO A 50 -5.73 21.23 -6.34
CA PRO A 50 -5.03 21.13 -7.62
C PRO A 50 -3.79 20.24 -7.49
N LEU A 51 -3.67 19.23 -8.36
CA LEU A 51 -2.53 18.29 -8.33
C LEU A 51 -1.21 18.99 -8.66
N SER A 52 -1.26 20.05 -9.46
CA SER A 52 -0.09 20.89 -9.81
C SER A 52 0.64 21.47 -8.60
N THR A 53 -0.04 21.64 -7.47
CA THR A 53 0.57 22.13 -6.21
C THR A 53 1.22 21.01 -5.38
N LYS A 54 0.99 19.75 -5.76
CA LYS A 54 1.44 18.56 -5.03
C LYS A 54 2.63 17.88 -5.72
N VAL A 55 2.86 18.14 -7.00
CA VAL A 55 3.95 17.60 -7.79
C VAL A 55 4.96 18.70 -8.06
N MET A 56 6.20 18.50 -7.63
CA MET A 56 7.30 19.43 -7.82
C MET A 56 8.41 18.75 -8.62
N ILE A 57 8.87 19.40 -9.67
CA ILE A 57 10.03 18.96 -10.44
C ILE A 57 11.24 19.68 -9.84
N THR A 58 12.15 18.93 -9.23
CA THR A 58 13.38 19.43 -8.61
C THR A 58 14.50 19.56 -9.63
N THR A 59 14.57 18.63 -10.58
CA THR A 59 15.52 18.62 -11.70
C THR A 59 14.80 18.33 -13.00
N GLY A 60 15.18 19.02 -14.09
CA GLY A 60 14.58 18.88 -15.41
C GLY A 60 13.68 20.05 -15.83
N GLN A 61 13.17 20.00 -17.06
CA GLN A 61 12.28 21.04 -17.58
C GLN A 61 10.85 20.83 -17.08
N ARG A 62 10.16 21.94 -16.78
CA ARG A 62 8.74 21.94 -16.41
C ARG A 62 7.93 22.72 -17.44
N PHE A 63 6.74 22.22 -17.73
CA PHE A 63 5.80 22.84 -18.65
C PHE A 63 4.47 23.12 -17.92
N ASN A 64 3.70 24.08 -18.43
CA ASN A 64 2.36 24.31 -17.92
C ASN A 64 1.44 23.19 -18.40
N ALA A 65 0.67 22.63 -17.47
CA ALA A 65 -0.33 21.63 -17.82
C ALA A 65 -1.42 22.23 -18.71
N THR A 66 -1.87 21.47 -19.71
CA THR A 66 -3.07 21.81 -20.47
C THR A 66 -4.27 21.20 -19.76
N GLY A 67 -5.08 22.04 -19.10
CA GLY A 67 -6.21 21.60 -18.27
C GLY A 67 -5.85 21.45 -16.78
N GLU A 68 -6.85 21.08 -15.98
CA GLU A 68 -6.73 20.99 -14.53
C GLU A 68 -6.97 19.57 -14.05
N ILE A 69 -5.97 18.99 -13.37
CA ILE A 69 -6.10 17.72 -12.68
C ILE A 69 -6.20 18.00 -11.19
N HIS A 70 -7.23 17.42 -10.57
CA HIS A 70 -7.50 17.60 -9.14
C HIS A 70 -7.19 16.33 -8.36
N PHE A 71 -6.57 16.50 -7.21
CA PHE A 71 -6.34 15.50 -6.19
C PHE A 71 -7.49 15.54 -5.18
N THR A 72 -8.29 14.49 -5.15
CA THR A 72 -9.43 14.34 -4.24
C THR A 72 -9.07 13.39 -3.10
N THR A 73 -9.51 13.71 -1.88
CA THR A 73 -9.27 12.87 -0.71
C THR A 73 -10.59 12.33 -0.15
N VAL A 74 -10.50 11.25 0.62
CA VAL A 74 -11.59 10.76 1.45
C VAL A 74 -11.15 10.89 2.91
N ARG A 75 -12.00 11.48 3.75
CA ARG A 75 -11.74 11.56 5.18
C ARG A 75 -12.32 10.33 5.86
N GLN A 76 -11.52 9.72 6.72
CA GLN A 76 -11.88 8.55 7.51
C GLN A 76 -11.95 8.95 8.97
N ASP A 77 -13.14 8.83 9.57
CA ASP A 77 -13.36 9.12 10.98
C ASP A 77 -13.35 7.82 11.79
N ALA A 78 -12.44 7.77 12.76
CA ALA A 78 -12.11 6.59 13.55
C ALA A 78 -13.11 6.28 14.67
N THR A 79 -13.77 7.31 15.18
CA THR A 79 -14.73 7.19 16.28
C THR A 79 -16.08 7.64 15.78
N VAL A 80 -17.01 6.70 15.68
CA VAL A 80 -18.38 6.95 15.23
C VAL A 80 -19.27 6.82 16.45
N ASN A 81 -20.01 7.88 16.78
CA ASN A 81 -21.04 7.80 17.82
C ASN A 81 -22.37 7.30 17.26
N GLY A 82 -23.34 7.00 18.13
CA GLY A 82 -24.64 6.48 17.70
C GLY A 82 -25.40 7.40 16.74
N TRP A 83 -25.20 8.72 16.84
CA TRP A 83 -25.83 9.70 15.95
C TRP A 83 -25.21 9.69 14.55
N GLU A 84 -23.88 9.68 14.46
CA GLU A 84 -23.15 9.62 13.19
C GLU A 84 -23.42 8.32 12.44
N TRP A 85 -23.59 7.21 13.16
CA TRP A 85 -24.00 5.94 12.57
C TRP A 85 -25.41 6.04 11.94
N LEU A 86 -26.35 6.67 12.63
CA LEU A 86 -27.71 6.87 12.12
C LEU A 86 -27.73 7.84 10.94
N GLU A 87 -26.98 8.94 11.02
CA GLU A 87 -26.83 9.92 9.94
C GLU A 87 -26.25 9.26 8.67
N ALA A 88 -25.20 8.44 8.82
CA ALA A 88 -24.59 7.74 7.69
C ALA A 88 -25.50 6.72 7.03
N ARG A 89 -26.54 6.24 7.73
CA ARG A 89 -27.57 5.36 7.15
C ARG A 89 -28.54 6.10 6.24
N MET A 90 -28.73 7.40 6.45
CA MET A 90 -29.68 8.23 5.69
C MET A 90 -29.01 9.03 4.57
N LYS A 91 -27.71 9.33 4.69
CA LYS A 91 -26.97 10.12 3.69
C LYS A 91 -26.11 9.22 2.80
N PRO A 92 -26.37 9.15 1.47
CA PRO A 92 -25.58 8.33 0.54
C PRO A 92 -24.10 8.72 0.43
N SER A 93 -23.76 9.96 0.78
CA SER A 93 -22.38 10.46 0.76
C SER A 93 -21.52 9.94 1.92
N LEU A 94 -22.09 9.16 2.84
CA LEU A 94 -21.40 8.64 4.02
C LEU A 94 -21.39 7.11 3.94
N THR A 95 -20.21 6.51 3.99
CA THR A 95 -20.06 5.05 3.93
C THR A 95 -19.61 4.52 5.27
N LEU A 96 -20.39 3.59 5.84
CA LEU A 96 -20.06 2.86 7.06
C LEU A 96 -19.34 1.55 6.71
N ILE A 97 -18.18 1.33 7.31
CA ILE A 97 -17.44 0.07 7.21
C ILE A 97 -17.07 -0.40 8.61
N GLU A 98 -17.23 -1.69 8.88
CA GLU A 98 -16.85 -2.32 10.14
C GLU A 98 -15.35 -2.14 10.43
N GLU A 99 -15.02 -1.87 11.69
CA GLU A 99 -13.64 -1.64 12.14
C GLU A 99 -12.69 -2.78 11.77
N ASP A 100 -13.11 -4.02 11.97
CA ASP A 100 -12.28 -5.20 11.69
C ASP A 100 -11.94 -5.35 10.20
N ARG A 101 -12.84 -4.94 9.30
CA ARG A 101 -12.58 -4.97 7.85
C ARG A 101 -11.55 -3.91 7.43
N VAL A 102 -11.53 -2.78 8.12
CA VAL A 102 -10.60 -1.69 7.83
C VAL A 102 -9.24 -1.95 8.45
N LEU A 103 -9.21 -2.45 9.68
CA LEU A 103 -7.98 -2.67 10.43
C LEU A 103 -7.32 -4.01 10.11
N GLY A 104 -8.10 -5.04 9.81
CA GLY A 104 -7.60 -6.39 9.53
C GLY A 104 -6.75 -6.95 10.68
N GLY A 105 -7.17 -6.70 11.92
CA GLY A 105 -6.44 -7.10 13.13
C GLY A 105 -5.32 -6.16 13.59
N ARG A 106 -5.04 -5.07 12.85
CA ARG A 106 -4.05 -4.04 13.27
C ARG A 106 -4.65 -3.05 14.26
N SER A 107 -3.83 -2.43 15.10
CA SER A 107 -4.25 -1.22 15.82
C SER A 107 -4.44 -0.05 14.86
N ARG A 108 -5.10 1.01 15.33
CA ARG A 108 -5.38 2.21 14.53
C ARG A 108 -4.11 2.96 14.12
N ASP A 109 -3.12 3.00 14.99
CA ASP A 109 -1.82 3.65 14.72
C ASP A 109 -0.96 2.84 13.75
N GLU A 110 -0.97 1.50 13.89
CA GLU A 110 -0.34 0.60 12.92
C GLU A 110 -1.01 0.73 11.55
N ASN A 111 -2.35 0.71 11.50
CA ASN A 111 -3.07 0.88 10.24
C ASN A 111 -2.76 2.24 9.58
N ARG A 112 -2.64 3.31 10.38
CA ARG A 112 -2.25 4.62 9.85
C ARG A 112 -0.84 4.61 9.27
N THR A 113 0.11 4.00 9.97
CA THR A 113 1.51 3.87 9.50
C THR A 113 1.58 3.04 8.22
N PHE A 114 0.87 1.92 8.19
CA PHE A 114 0.73 1.06 7.01
C PHE A 114 0.16 1.83 5.81
N ASN A 115 -0.92 2.59 6.00
CA ASN A 115 -1.49 3.43 4.94
C ASN A 115 -0.52 4.51 4.45
N MET A 116 0.29 5.11 5.33
CA MET A 116 1.33 6.05 4.90
C MET A 116 2.43 5.38 4.07
N GLN A 117 2.79 4.13 4.39
CA GLN A 117 3.73 3.33 3.59
C GLN A 117 3.14 3.00 2.21
N LEU A 118 1.88 2.56 2.14
CA LEU A 118 1.18 2.32 0.88
C LEU A 118 1.17 3.55 -0.03
N MET A 119 0.93 4.74 0.54
CA MET A 119 0.98 5.99 -0.23
C MET A 119 2.39 6.32 -0.70
N ARG A 120 3.44 6.02 0.10
CA ARG A 120 4.83 6.19 -0.37
C ARG A 120 5.11 5.32 -1.60
N VAL A 121 4.70 4.05 -1.57
CA VAL A 121 4.83 3.12 -2.71
C VAL A 121 3.99 3.59 -3.90
N SER A 122 2.77 4.09 -3.67
CA SER A 122 1.92 4.61 -4.75
C SER A 122 2.58 5.81 -5.45
N LYS A 123 3.23 6.69 -4.69
CA LYS A 123 3.96 7.84 -5.23
C LYS A 123 5.21 7.44 -6.00
N SER A 124 6.04 6.53 -5.47
CA SER A 124 7.22 6.06 -6.20
C SER A 124 6.83 5.33 -7.48
N THR A 125 5.76 4.53 -7.45
CA THR A 125 5.20 3.86 -8.63
C THR A 125 4.72 4.87 -9.67
N ALA A 126 3.98 5.90 -9.25
CA ALA A 126 3.50 6.95 -10.16
C ALA A 126 4.66 7.71 -10.83
N VAL A 127 5.71 8.05 -10.07
CA VAL A 127 6.93 8.66 -10.62
C VAL A 127 7.60 7.71 -11.61
N ALA A 128 7.74 6.43 -11.27
CA ALA A 128 8.37 5.46 -12.15
C ALA A 128 7.61 5.26 -13.47
N VAL A 129 6.28 5.19 -13.42
CA VAL A 129 5.42 5.12 -14.62
C VAL A 129 5.56 6.39 -15.46
N ALA A 130 5.61 7.56 -14.84
CA ALA A 130 5.79 8.83 -15.55
C ALA A 130 7.17 8.91 -16.23
N LEU A 131 8.25 8.50 -15.55
CA LEU A 131 9.59 8.46 -16.13
C LEU A 131 9.64 7.50 -17.33
N ARG A 132 9.04 6.31 -17.20
CA ARG A 132 8.95 5.35 -18.31
C ARG A 132 8.15 5.88 -19.49
N TYR A 133 7.07 6.61 -19.24
CA TYR A 133 6.31 7.30 -20.29
C TYR A 133 7.17 8.32 -21.05
N LEU A 134 8.14 8.95 -20.38
CA LEU A 134 9.10 9.87 -20.98
C LEU A 134 10.31 9.16 -21.61
N GLY A 135 10.34 7.83 -21.63
CA GLY A 135 11.44 7.03 -22.17
C GLY A 135 12.65 6.90 -21.25
N VAL A 136 12.51 7.22 -19.97
CA VAL A 136 13.57 7.07 -18.95
C VAL A 136 13.19 5.92 -18.01
N ASP A 137 13.99 4.85 -17.97
CA ASP A 137 13.77 3.78 -16.98
C ASP A 137 14.43 4.18 -15.65
N PRO A 138 13.67 4.37 -14.56
CA PRO A 138 14.24 4.71 -13.26
C PRO A 138 15.03 3.56 -12.60
N PHE A 139 14.90 2.34 -13.13
CA PHE A 139 15.59 1.17 -12.62
C PHE A 139 16.45 0.55 -13.72
N ARG A 140 17.57 -0.03 -13.33
CA ARG A 140 18.43 -0.81 -14.22
C ARG A 140 18.71 -2.18 -13.62
N ALA A 141 18.84 -3.17 -14.49
CA ALA A 141 19.26 -4.51 -14.11
C ALA A 141 20.79 -4.51 -13.89
N THR A 142 21.25 -5.07 -12.77
CA THR A 142 22.67 -5.03 -12.37
C THR A 142 23.26 -6.38 -12.03
N GLY A 143 22.52 -7.47 -12.24
CA GLY A 143 22.97 -8.83 -11.93
C GLY A 143 21.80 -9.76 -11.63
N VAL A 144 22.13 -11.01 -11.30
CA VAL A 144 21.16 -12.06 -11.01
C VAL A 144 21.34 -12.59 -9.59
N GLY A 145 20.42 -12.25 -8.71
CA GLY A 145 20.32 -12.83 -7.37
C GLY A 145 19.69 -14.23 -7.39
N LEU A 146 19.81 -14.94 -6.27
CA LEU A 146 19.35 -16.32 -6.14
C LEU A 146 18.26 -16.42 -5.06
N ALA A 147 17.03 -16.75 -5.47
CA ALA A 147 15.93 -16.98 -4.52
C ALA A 147 16.07 -18.33 -3.79
N GLU A 148 16.66 -19.30 -4.47
CA GLU A 148 16.93 -20.64 -3.95
C GLU A 148 18.23 -21.15 -4.58
N VAL A 149 19.00 -21.89 -3.79
CA VAL A 149 20.21 -22.57 -4.22
C VAL A 149 20.15 -24.03 -3.77
N GLY A 150 20.38 -24.94 -4.70
CA GLY A 150 20.43 -26.37 -4.48
C GLY A 150 21.24 -27.06 -5.56
N GLY A 151 21.09 -28.38 -5.65
CA GLY A 151 21.74 -29.20 -6.69
C GLY A 151 23.25 -28.93 -6.79
N PRO A 152 23.79 -28.81 -8.01
CA PRO A 152 25.22 -28.60 -8.25
C PRO A 152 25.82 -27.31 -7.68
N SER A 153 24.99 -26.31 -7.37
CA SER A 153 25.44 -25.05 -6.75
C SER A 153 25.52 -25.10 -5.22
N THR A 154 25.07 -26.19 -4.59
CA THR A 154 25.06 -26.35 -3.13
C THR A 154 26.46 -26.23 -2.55
N GLY A 155 26.63 -25.33 -1.58
CA GLY A 155 27.92 -25.10 -0.91
C GLY A 155 28.89 -24.20 -1.70
N LEU A 156 28.55 -23.85 -2.94
CA LEU A 156 29.33 -22.92 -3.77
C LEU A 156 28.70 -21.51 -3.77
N LEU A 157 27.38 -21.47 -3.90
CA LEU A 157 26.55 -20.27 -3.91
C LEU A 157 25.55 -20.26 -2.74
N THR A 158 25.03 -19.09 -2.44
CA THR A 158 24.02 -18.83 -1.42
C THR A 158 23.00 -17.83 -1.93
N THR A 159 21.87 -17.69 -1.24
CA THR A 159 20.85 -16.67 -1.55
C THR A 159 21.32 -15.24 -1.31
N ASP A 160 22.47 -15.06 -0.65
CA ASP A 160 23.11 -13.76 -0.42
C ASP A 160 24.11 -13.41 -1.55
N ASP A 161 24.27 -14.25 -2.57
CA ASP A 161 25.12 -13.98 -3.74
C ASP A 161 24.32 -13.39 -4.92
N VAL A 162 24.98 -12.53 -5.69
CA VAL A 162 24.51 -11.97 -6.97
C VAL A 162 25.51 -12.31 -8.05
N ILE A 163 25.07 -12.98 -9.11
CA ILE A 163 25.87 -13.30 -10.29
C ILE A 163 25.97 -12.05 -11.18
N LEU A 164 27.21 -11.67 -11.51
CA LEU A 164 27.53 -10.53 -12.38
C LEU A 164 27.95 -10.99 -13.78
N THR A 165 28.70 -12.10 -13.87
CA THR A 165 29.17 -12.65 -15.14
C THR A 165 29.12 -14.17 -15.15
N VAL A 166 29.05 -14.74 -16.35
CA VAL A 166 29.21 -16.17 -16.65
C VAL A 166 30.28 -16.30 -17.71
N ASP A 167 31.38 -17.00 -17.42
CA ASP A 167 32.58 -17.12 -18.26
C ASP A 167 33.09 -15.76 -18.78
N GLY A 168 33.01 -14.73 -17.92
CA GLY A 168 33.40 -13.35 -18.23
C GLY A 168 32.40 -12.56 -19.08
N ALA A 169 31.30 -13.17 -19.54
CA ALA A 169 30.20 -12.45 -20.20
C ALA A 169 29.25 -11.83 -19.15
N PRO A 170 28.91 -10.53 -19.25
CA PRO A 170 27.97 -9.89 -18.32
C PRO A 170 26.58 -10.52 -18.35
N VAL A 171 26.01 -10.70 -17.16
CA VAL A 171 24.66 -11.22 -16.96
C VAL A 171 23.90 -10.21 -16.10
N LEU A 172 22.95 -9.50 -16.69
CA LEU A 172 22.23 -8.43 -16.00
C LEU A 172 20.85 -8.88 -15.52
N MET A 173 20.21 -9.78 -16.27
CA MET A 173 18.86 -10.27 -16.03
C MET A 173 18.84 -11.78 -15.84
N ALA A 174 17.83 -12.28 -15.13
CA ALA A 174 17.64 -13.71 -14.91
C ALA A 174 17.58 -14.51 -16.24
N MET A 175 17.03 -13.91 -17.30
CA MET A 175 16.97 -14.56 -18.62
C MET A 175 18.37 -14.70 -19.25
N ASP A 176 19.25 -13.72 -19.06
CA ASP A 176 20.64 -13.78 -19.56
C ASP A 176 21.37 -15.00 -18.96
N LEU A 177 21.13 -15.31 -17.68
CA LEU A 177 21.71 -16.49 -17.02
C LEU A 177 21.17 -17.78 -17.61
N VAL A 178 19.85 -17.85 -17.85
CA VAL A 178 19.20 -19.00 -18.47
C VAL A 178 19.76 -19.24 -19.86
N GLU A 179 19.88 -18.19 -20.68
CA GLU A 179 20.44 -18.26 -22.03
C GLU A 179 21.92 -18.70 -22.00
N ALA A 180 22.72 -18.17 -21.08
CA ALA A 180 24.13 -18.54 -20.94
C ALA A 180 24.33 -20.03 -20.61
N ILE A 181 23.38 -20.66 -19.91
CA ILE A 181 23.47 -22.08 -19.51
C ILE A 181 22.80 -23.01 -20.53
N ARG A 182 21.78 -22.53 -21.26
CA ARG A 182 20.89 -23.36 -22.08
C ARG A 182 21.60 -24.23 -23.12
N ASP A 183 22.68 -23.72 -23.71
CA ASP A 183 23.44 -24.42 -24.75
C ASP A 183 24.57 -25.29 -24.19
N ARG A 184 24.70 -25.38 -22.86
CA ARG A 184 25.68 -26.23 -22.16
C ARG A 184 25.08 -27.57 -21.76
N GLY A 185 25.95 -28.56 -21.60
CA GLY A 185 25.60 -29.91 -21.18
C GLY A 185 25.93 -30.19 -19.70
N PRO A 186 25.40 -31.29 -19.13
CA PRO A 186 25.85 -31.78 -17.83
C PRO A 186 27.35 -32.12 -17.85
N GLY A 187 28.07 -31.73 -16.81
CA GLY A 187 29.51 -31.91 -16.66
C GLY A 187 30.35 -30.72 -17.13
N ASP A 188 29.76 -29.78 -17.87
CA ASP A 188 30.44 -28.54 -18.24
C ASP A 188 30.73 -27.70 -17.00
N VAL A 189 31.90 -27.06 -16.98
CA VAL A 189 32.30 -26.15 -15.91
C VAL A 189 32.08 -24.73 -16.38
N ILE A 190 31.49 -23.92 -15.52
CA ILE A 190 31.27 -22.50 -15.79
C ILE A 190 31.85 -21.67 -14.65
N ASP A 191 32.46 -20.55 -14.98
CA ASP A 191 33.02 -19.62 -14.00
C ASP A 191 32.07 -18.44 -13.82
N LEU A 192 31.62 -18.26 -12.58
CA LEU A 192 30.75 -17.17 -12.18
C LEU A 192 31.56 -16.11 -11.46
N GLU A 193 31.42 -14.85 -11.85
CA GLU A 193 31.77 -13.75 -10.95
C GLU A 193 30.54 -13.42 -10.11
N VAL A 194 30.68 -13.51 -8.79
CA VAL A 194 29.60 -13.24 -7.84
C VAL A 194 30.01 -12.22 -6.81
N GLU A 195 29.06 -11.42 -6.35
CA GLU A 195 29.26 -10.50 -5.22
C GLU A 195 28.16 -10.67 -4.17
N PRO A 196 28.42 -10.31 -2.90
CA PRO A 196 27.37 -10.28 -1.89
C PRO A 196 26.29 -9.26 -2.21
N VAL A 197 25.01 -9.62 -2.00
CA VAL A 197 23.85 -8.74 -2.22
C VAL A 197 23.90 -7.43 -1.42
N ARG A 198 24.64 -7.41 -0.30
CA ARG A 198 24.85 -6.23 0.55
C ARG A 198 26.05 -5.37 0.13
N GLY A 199 26.67 -5.66 -1.01
CA GLY A 199 27.91 -5.05 -1.47
C GLY A 199 29.15 -5.68 -0.83
N GLY A 200 30.24 -5.73 -1.58
CA GLY A 200 31.49 -6.34 -1.16
C GLY A 200 32.46 -6.56 -2.31
N ALA A 201 33.56 -7.25 -2.05
CA ALA A 201 34.45 -7.70 -3.12
C ALA A 201 33.80 -8.85 -3.89
N SER A 202 33.90 -8.82 -5.22
CA SER A 202 33.50 -9.96 -6.04
C SER A 202 34.47 -11.13 -5.86
N ARG A 203 33.97 -12.34 -6.10
CA ARG A 203 34.74 -13.59 -6.09
C ARG A 203 34.35 -14.44 -7.28
N THR A 204 35.28 -15.25 -7.76
CA THR A 204 35.01 -16.25 -8.79
C THR A 204 34.57 -17.57 -8.15
N VAL A 205 33.53 -18.17 -8.70
CA VAL A 205 33.00 -19.48 -8.29
C VAL A 205 32.82 -20.35 -9.52
N SER A 206 33.55 -21.46 -9.59
CA SER A 206 33.40 -22.45 -10.64
C SER A 206 32.30 -23.45 -10.27
N VAL A 207 31.30 -23.62 -11.12
CA VAL A 207 30.20 -24.57 -10.94
C VAL A 207 30.24 -25.62 -12.04
N VAL A 208 30.20 -26.90 -11.66
CA VAL A 208 30.01 -28.01 -12.60
C VAL A 208 28.52 -28.22 -12.80
N LEU A 209 28.04 -28.10 -14.04
CA LEU A 209 26.61 -28.27 -14.34
C LEU A 209 26.18 -29.73 -14.15
N GLY A 210 25.02 -29.92 -13.53
CA GLY A 210 24.37 -31.23 -13.40
C GLY A 210 23.43 -31.51 -14.58
N ALA A 211 22.78 -32.67 -14.52
CA ALA A 211 21.66 -32.99 -15.41
C ALA A 211 20.35 -32.55 -14.78
N ARG A 212 19.42 -32.06 -15.60
CA ARG A 212 18.06 -31.74 -15.18
C ARG A 212 17.21 -33.01 -15.19
N ASP A 213 16.30 -33.16 -14.23
CA ASP A 213 15.45 -34.37 -14.11
C ASP A 213 14.48 -34.54 -15.29
N ASP A 214 14.02 -33.44 -15.87
CA ASP A 214 13.08 -33.39 -17.00
C ASP A 214 13.80 -33.44 -18.38
N ASP A 215 15.06 -33.03 -18.45
CA ASP A 215 15.89 -33.12 -19.66
C ASP A 215 17.37 -33.30 -19.30
N GLN A 216 17.87 -34.51 -19.49
CA GLN A 216 19.25 -34.87 -19.17
C GLN A 216 20.27 -34.32 -20.18
N THR A 217 19.84 -33.64 -21.25
CA THR A 217 20.76 -33.06 -22.24
C THR A 217 21.14 -31.62 -21.95
N VAL A 218 20.39 -30.93 -21.08
CA VAL A 218 20.59 -29.52 -20.74
C VAL A 218 21.31 -29.40 -19.40
N GLY A 219 22.32 -28.53 -19.35
CA GLY A 219 23.05 -28.22 -18.13
C GLY A 219 22.15 -27.60 -17.06
N PHE A 220 22.29 -28.08 -15.83
CA PHE A 220 21.50 -27.65 -14.68
C PHE A 220 22.39 -27.10 -13.57
N MET A 221 22.17 -25.85 -13.18
CA MET A 221 22.93 -25.20 -12.10
C MET A 221 22.31 -25.43 -10.72
N GLY A 222 20.99 -25.63 -10.64
CA GLY A 222 20.29 -25.79 -9.36
C GLY A 222 20.00 -24.48 -8.62
N VAL A 223 19.64 -23.41 -9.34
CA VAL A 223 19.27 -22.13 -8.73
C VAL A 223 17.94 -21.61 -9.25
N VAL A 224 17.25 -20.80 -8.46
CA VAL A 224 16.08 -20.02 -8.90
C VAL A 224 16.53 -18.57 -9.09
N PRO A 225 16.77 -18.11 -10.33
CA PRO A 225 17.33 -16.79 -10.58
C PRO A 225 16.29 -15.68 -10.43
N GLN A 226 16.72 -14.52 -9.91
CA GLN A 226 15.94 -13.30 -9.83
C GLN A 226 16.78 -12.11 -10.28
N THR A 227 16.26 -11.29 -11.20
CA THR A 227 16.95 -10.07 -11.63
C THR A 227 17.10 -9.10 -10.46
N ARG A 228 18.33 -8.66 -10.19
CA ARG A 228 18.61 -7.53 -9.29
C ARG A 228 18.33 -6.23 -10.03
N TRP A 229 17.41 -5.44 -9.48
CA TRP A 229 17.09 -4.11 -9.95
C TRP A 229 17.66 -3.08 -8.97
N GLU A 230 18.34 -2.08 -9.49
CA GLU A 230 18.82 -0.93 -8.74
C GLU A 230 18.23 0.36 -9.30
N ASP A 231 18.06 1.33 -8.41
CA ASP A 231 17.73 2.70 -8.79
C ASP A 231 18.85 3.26 -9.67
N VAL A 232 18.48 3.94 -10.75
CA VAL A 232 19.42 4.71 -11.56
C VAL A 232 19.76 5.99 -10.80
N GLU A 233 21.03 6.17 -10.48
CA GLU A 233 21.54 7.42 -9.93
C GLU A 233 21.53 8.52 -11.01
N ASP A 234 21.41 9.78 -10.59
CA ASP A 234 21.48 10.96 -11.47
C ASP A 234 20.49 10.97 -12.65
N LEU A 235 19.23 10.60 -12.38
CA LEU A 235 18.16 10.71 -13.37
C LEU A 235 18.06 12.14 -13.94
N PRO A 236 17.82 12.30 -15.25
CA PRO A 236 17.71 13.61 -15.90
C PRO A 236 16.50 14.43 -15.41
N ILE A 237 15.56 13.78 -14.73
CA ILE A 237 14.34 14.36 -14.18
C ILE A 237 14.16 13.80 -12.78
N ASP A 238 14.01 14.69 -11.80
CA ASP A 238 13.68 14.34 -10.42
C ASP A 238 12.34 14.99 -10.03
N VAL A 239 11.47 14.18 -9.40
CA VAL A 239 10.07 14.52 -9.13
C VAL A 239 9.72 14.20 -7.68
N LEU A 240 9.33 15.23 -6.95
CA LEU A 240 8.84 15.12 -5.59
C LEU A 240 7.31 15.23 -5.55
N VAL A 241 6.65 14.19 -5.01
CA VAL A 241 5.19 14.18 -4.81
C VAL A 241 4.87 14.33 -3.32
N ASN A 242 4.23 15.45 -2.96
CA ASN A 242 3.85 15.80 -1.60
C ASN A 242 2.32 15.73 -1.38
N THR A 243 1.85 14.64 -0.81
CA THR A 243 0.44 14.43 -0.44
C THR A 243 0.13 14.80 1.02
N GLY A 244 1.08 15.41 1.75
CA GLY A 244 0.92 15.76 3.15
C GLY A 244 0.62 14.54 4.04
N ARG A 245 -0.54 14.56 4.71
CA ARG A 245 -0.98 13.51 5.66
C ARG A 245 -1.91 12.46 5.03
N VAL A 246 -2.09 12.47 3.71
CA VAL A 246 -2.93 11.49 3.02
C VAL A 246 -2.18 10.17 2.87
N GLY A 247 -2.82 9.08 3.26
CA GLY A 247 -2.34 7.71 3.15
C GLY A 247 -3.30 6.83 2.35
N GLY A 248 -2.97 5.54 2.21
CA GLY A 248 -3.76 4.53 1.51
C GLY A 248 -3.13 4.12 0.17
N ASN A 249 -3.67 3.09 -0.46
CA ASN A 249 -3.40 2.83 -1.87
C ASN A 249 -4.14 3.86 -2.73
N SER A 250 -3.55 4.29 -3.83
CA SER A 250 -4.18 5.27 -4.72
C SER A 250 -5.46 4.72 -5.34
N ALA A 251 -6.61 5.18 -4.84
CA ALA A 251 -7.93 5.02 -5.45
C ALA A 251 -8.49 3.59 -5.62
N GLY A 252 -7.85 2.56 -5.05
CA GLY A 252 -8.36 1.19 -5.11
C GLY A 252 -8.35 0.54 -6.50
N LEU A 253 -7.55 1.08 -7.43
CA LEU A 253 -7.17 0.41 -8.68
C LEU A 253 -6.00 -0.55 -8.43
#